data_AF-A0A6G0XM78-F1
#
_entry.id   AF-A0A6G0XM78-F1
#
_cell.length_a   1.000
_cell.length_b   1.000
_cell.length_c   1.000
_cell.angle_alpha   90.00
_cell.angle_beta   90.00
_cell.angle_gamma   90.00
#
_symmetry.space_group_name_H-M   'P 1'
#
loop_
_entity.id
_entity.type
_entity.pdbx_description
1 polymer ?
#
loop_
_entity_poly.entity_id
_entity_poly.type
_entity_poly.pdbx_seq_one_letter_code
_entity_poly.pdbx_strand_id
1 'polypeptide(L)'
;MLSSVRHITTRSSKYSKLAFPRLVAGTHVPPTMQFPMMHVHAFSTTSREKELEAENKKLKEEIAALQKKVDKKGFIAMVKENGLPFVLWWVTLYVGGGVGIYAALEAGYVGGGDAIHLLQSLGLDQYYDTKTINPTYGNAAVAIILNEFLEAIRLPLVIATTPMIKRTFQKKAVENK
;
A
#
# COMPACT_ATOMS: atom_id res chain seq x y z
N MET A 1 -41.36 -24.37 7.12
CA MET A 1 -42.06 -24.13 5.84
C MET A 1 -42.00 -22.63 5.58
N LEU A 2 -41.40 -22.02 4.55
CA LEU A 2 -40.86 -22.38 3.23
C LEU A 2 -39.67 -21.41 3.01
N SER A 3 -38.46 -21.84 2.63
CA SER A 3 -37.93 -21.98 1.26
C SER A 3 -38.19 -20.82 0.30
N SER A 4 -37.14 -20.49 -0.48
CA SER A 4 -37.14 -19.82 -1.78
C SER A 4 -37.04 -18.28 -1.77
N VAL A 5 -36.24 -17.62 -2.62
CA VAL A 5 -35.40 -18.02 -3.75
C VAL A 5 -34.50 -16.81 -4.07
N ARG A 6 -33.26 -17.07 -4.48
CA ARG A 6 -32.35 -16.04 -5.01
C ARG A 6 -32.83 -15.59 -6.40
N HIS A 7 -32.96 -14.29 -6.63
CA HIS A 7 -33.03 -13.75 -7.99
C HIS A 7 -31.76 -12.97 -8.31
N ILE A 8 -30.87 -13.63 -9.06
CA ILE A 8 -29.80 -13.02 -9.83
C ILE A 8 -30.46 -12.41 -11.07
N THR A 9 -30.41 -11.09 -11.21
CA THR A 9 -30.87 -10.40 -12.43
C THR A 9 -29.65 -10.08 -13.30
N THR A 10 -29.53 -10.82 -14.40
CA THR A 10 -28.59 -10.55 -15.48
C THR A 10 -29.11 -9.36 -16.29
N ARG A 11 -28.33 -8.28 -16.35
CA ARG A 11 -28.70 -7.07 -17.08
C ARG A 11 -28.44 -7.28 -18.58
N SER A 12 -29.56 -7.30 -19.30
CA SER A 12 -29.77 -7.34 -20.74
C SER A 12 -28.76 -6.55 -21.60
N SER A 13 -28.28 -7.26 -22.63
CA SER A 13 -27.54 -6.79 -23.79
C SER A 13 -28.33 -5.76 -24.59
N LYS A 14 -27.78 -4.54 -24.71
CA LYS A 14 -28.26 -3.47 -25.62
C LYS A 14 -27.23 -3.24 -26.72
N TYR A 15 -27.19 -4.09 -27.74
CA TYR A 15 -26.68 -3.74 -29.07
C TYR A 15 -27.36 -4.63 -30.11
N SER A 16 -28.61 -4.28 -30.45
CA SER A 16 -29.30 -4.77 -31.63
C SER A 16 -29.35 -3.67 -32.69
N LYS A 17 -29.22 -4.10 -33.95
CA LYS A 17 -29.29 -3.35 -35.22
C LYS A 17 -27.95 -2.92 -35.82
N LEU A 18 -27.29 -3.88 -36.47
CA LEU A 18 -26.63 -3.62 -37.75
C LEU A 18 -27.19 -4.63 -38.75
N ALA A 19 -28.08 -4.13 -39.62
CA ALA A 19 -28.57 -4.86 -40.78
C ALA A 19 -27.50 -4.78 -41.87
N PHE A 20 -26.96 -5.93 -42.28
CA PHE A 20 -26.07 -6.03 -43.43
C PHE A 20 -26.81 -6.64 -44.62
N PRO A 21 -26.61 -6.12 -45.84
CA PRO A 21 -27.29 -6.60 -47.03
C PRO A 21 -26.87 -8.02 -47.39
N ARG A 22 -27.86 -8.83 -47.77
CA ARG A 22 -27.73 -10.22 -48.22
C ARG A 22 -27.08 -10.24 -49.61
N LEU A 23 -25.80 -10.61 -49.69
CA LEU A 23 -25.12 -10.86 -50.95
C LEU A 23 -25.57 -12.21 -51.53
N VAL A 24 -25.93 -12.17 -52.80
CA VAL A 24 -26.40 -13.28 -53.63
C VAL A 24 -25.27 -14.30 -53.83
N ALA A 25 -25.61 -15.58 -53.70
CA ALA A 25 -24.71 -16.71 -53.90
C ALA A 25 -24.27 -16.81 -55.37
N GLY A 26 -22.99 -16.55 -55.64
CA GLY A 26 -22.31 -16.96 -56.86
C GLY A 26 -21.41 -18.15 -56.54
N THR A 27 -21.69 -19.31 -57.14
CA THR A 27 -20.82 -20.49 -57.09
C THR A 27 -19.58 -20.24 -57.94
N HIS A 28 -18.50 -19.80 -57.32
CA HIS A 28 -17.15 -19.89 -57.89
C HIS A 28 -16.25 -20.59 -56.88
N VAL A 29 -15.86 -21.82 -57.20
CA VAL A 29 -14.86 -22.57 -56.45
C VAL A 29 -13.50 -22.05 -56.90
N PRO A 30 -12.69 -21.40 -56.06
CA PRO A 30 -11.33 -21.04 -56.44
C PRO A 30 -10.48 -22.30 -56.51
N PRO A 31 -9.52 -22.39 -57.45
CA PRO A 31 -8.57 -23.49 -57.47
C PRO A 31 -7.73 -23.40 -56.21
N THR A 32 -7.69 -24.48 -55.44
CA THR A 32 -6.78 -24.65 -54.31
C THR A 32 -5.35 -24.52 -54.80
N MET A 33 -4.73 -23.36 -54.61
CA MET A 33 -3.28 -23.23 -54.65
C MET A 33 -2.73 -24.02 -53.46
N GLN A 34 -2.09 -25.15 -53.76
CA GLN A 34 -1.27 -25.86 -52.80
C GLN A 34 -0.06 -24.98 -52.49
N PHE A 35 -0.12 -24.23 -51.39
CA PHE A 35 1.08 -23.62 -50.84
C PHE A 35 1.98 -24.75 -50.32
N PRO A 36 3.27 -24.80 -50.71
CA PRO A 36 4.19 -25.74 -50.11
C PRO A 36 4.27 -25.43 -48.61
N MET A 37 3.70 -26.32 -47.80
CA MET A 37 3.88 -26.30 -46.35
C MET A 37 5.38 -26.36 -46.09
N MET A 38 5.96 -25.24 -45.64
CA MET A 38 7.32 -25.26 -45.14
C MET A 38 7.38 -26.33 -44.04
N HIS A 39 8.26 -27.31 -44.23
CA HIS A 39 8.57 -28.31 -43.23
C HIS A 39 9.07 -27.58 -41.97
N VAL A 40 8.15 -27.33 -41.03
CA VAL A 40 8.50 -26.93 -39.68
C VAL A 40 9.22 -28.13 -39.10
N HIS A 41 10.47 -27.95 -38.69
CA HIS A 41 11.24 -28.95 -37.96
C HIS A 41 10.48 -29.31 -36.67
N ALA A 42 9.62 -30.33 -36.76
CA ALA A 42 8.73 -30.81 -35.70
C ALA A 42 9.48 -31.61 -34.61
N PHE A 43 10.73 -31.24 -34.32
CA PHE A 43 11.60 -31.97 -33.39
C PHE A 43 12.08 -31.14 -32.19
N SER A 44 11.68 -29.88 -32.04
CA SER A 44 12.11 -29.05 -30.90
C SER A 44 11.01 -28.32 -30.13
N THR A 45 9.76 -28.31 -30.60
CA THR A 45 8.66 -27.61 -29.92
C THR A 45 8.28 -28.29 -28.61
N THR A 46 8.11 -29.61 -28.61
CA THR A 46 7.68 -30.36 -27.42
C THR A 46 8.71 -30.32 -26.28
N SER A 47 10.00 -30.31 -26.61
CA SER A 47 11.07 -30.19 -25.60
C SER A 47 11.16 -28.77 -25.06
N ARG A 48 11.09 -27.77 -25.93
CA ARG A 48 11.13 -26.35 -25.56
C ARG A 48 9.89 -25.93 -24.75
N GLU A 49 8.72 -26.46 -25.08
CA GLU A 49 7.48 -26.23 -24.31
C GLU A 49 7.59 -26.79 -22.89
N LYS A 50 8.15 -27.99 -22.71
CA LYS A 50 8.39 -28.57 -21.39
C LYS A 50 9.43 -27.80 -20.58
N GLU A 51 10.49 -27.31 -21.22
CA GLU A 51 11.48 -26.43 -20.60
C GLU A 51 10.85 -25.10 -20.16
N LEU A 52 10.05 -24.47 -21.02
CA LEU A 52 9.33 -23.24 -20.71
C LEU A 52 8.30 -23.44 -19.59
N GLU A 53 7.62 -24.57 -19.54
CA GLU A 53 6.69 -24.91 -18.44
C GLU A 53 7.43 -25.12 -17.12
N ALA A 54 8.59 -25.79 -17.16
CA ALA A 54 9.44 -25.98 -15.99
C ALA A 54 10.01 -24.64 -15.47
N GLU A 55 10.46 -23.76 -16.38
CA GLU A 55 10.90 -22.41 -16.04
C GLU A 55 9.77 -21.55 -15.47
N ASN A 56 8.58 -21.57 -16.08
CA ASN A 56 7.42 -20.85 -15.56
C ASN A 56 6.99 -21.35 -14.17
N LYS A 57 7.11 -22.65 -13.91
CA LYS A 57 6.81 -23.22 -12.60
C LYS A 57 7.84 -22.79 -11.56
N LYS A 58 9.13 -22.84 -11.91
CA LYS A 58 10.24 -22.39 -11.05
C LYS A 58 10.15 -20.89 -10.73
N LEU A 59 9.86 -20.06 -11.73
CA LEU A 59 9.67 -18.61 -11.54
C LEU A 59 8.46 -18.30 -10.66
N LYS A 60 7.34 -19.04 -10.81
CA LYS A 60 6.18 -18.88 -9.92
C LYS A 60 6.49 -19.30 -8.49
N GLU A 61 7.28 -20.35 -8.29
CA GLU A 61 7.73 -20.80 -6.98
C GLU A 61 8.70 -19.79 -6.33
N GLU A 62 9.62 -19.20 -7.11
CA GLU A 62 10.51 -18.14 -6.66
C GLU A 62 9.75 -16.86 -6.30
N ILE A 63 8.79 -16.44 -7.12
CA ILE A 63 7.90 -15.30 -6.81
C ILE A 63 7.11 -15.59 -5.54
N ALA A 64 6.53 -16.77 -5.38
CA ALA A 64 5.79 -17.12 -4.17
C ALA A 64 6.68 -17.16 -2.91
N ALA A 65 7.93 -17.62 -3.04
CA ALA A 65 8.92 -17.61 -1.98
C ALA A 65 9.39 -16.19 -1.62
N LEU A 66 9.56 -15.32 -2.62
CA LEU A 66 9.88 -13.91 -2.46
C LEU A 66 8.71 -13.15 -1.82
N GLN A 67 7.48 -13.38 -2.27
CA GLN A 67 6.26 -12.81 -1.68
C GLN A 67 6.16 -13.16 -0.19
N LYS A 68 6.36 -14.43 0.17
CA LYS A 68 6.37 -14.89 1.58
C LYS A 68 7.52 -14.31 2.42
N LYS A 69 8.60 -13.85 1.79
CA LYS A 69 9.69 -13.14 2.47
C LYS A 69 9.38 -11.64 2.62
N VAL A 70 8.67 -11.04 1.67
CA VAL A 70 8.23 -9.63 1.69
C VAL A 70 7.02 -9.41 2.60
N ASP A 71 6.13 -10.40 2.73
CA ASP A 71 4.99 -10.37 3.65
C ASP A 71 5.42 -10.47 5.13
N LYS A 72 6.73 -10.61 5.40
CA LYS A 72 7.26 -10.59 6.76
C LYS A 72 7.41 -9.15 7.25
N LYS A 73 6.41 -8.72 8.02
CA LYS A 73 6.50 -7.76 9.14
C LYS A 73 7.27 -6.48 8.81
N GLY A 74 6.61 -5.57 8.11
CA GLY A 74 7.11 -4.21 7.92
C GLY A 74 5.98 -3.20 7.83
N PHE A 75 6.32 -1.92 7.95
CA PHE A 75 5.37 -0.82 7.80
C PHE A 75 4.58 -0.89 6.49
N ILE A 76 5.25 -1.25 5.39
CA ILE A 76 4.62 -1.40 4.06
C ILE A 76 3.55 -2.51 4.05
N ALA A 77 3.79 -3.63 4.74
CA ALA A 77 2.79 -4.71 4.84
C ALA A 77 1.55 -4.22 5.60
N MET A 78 1.75 -3.50 6.70
CA MET A 78 0.65 -2.94 7.50
C MET A 78 -0.17 -1.90 6.72
N VAL A 79 0.49 -1.07 5.91
CA VAL A 79 -0.19 -0.14 5.00
C VAL A 79 -1.01 -0.88 3.96
N LYS A 80 -0.50 -1.97 3.37
CA LYS A 80 -1.24 -2.79 2.40
C LYS A 80 -2.47 -3.45 3.02
N GLU A 81 -2.36 -3.96 4.26
CA GLU A 81 -3.45 -4.64 4.96
C GLU A 81 -4.55 -3.69 5.46
N ASN A 82 -4.16 -2.52 5.98
CA ASN A 82 -5.08 -1.60 6.63
C ASN A 82 -5.52 -0.42 5.74
N GLY A 83 -4.75 -0.12 4.70
CA GLY A 83 -5.05 0.91 3.72
C GLY A 83 -4.94 2.33 4.25
N LEU A 84 -5.62 3.25 3.58
CA LEU A 84 -5.59 4.69 3.86
C LEU A 84 -5.91 5.08 5.33
N PRO A 85 -6.88 4.45 6.03
CA PRO A 85 -7.18 4.79 7.43
C PRO A 85 -5.99 4.64 8.37
N PHE A 86 -5.13 3.64 8.14
CA PHE A 86 -3.92 3.42 8.93
C PHE A 86 -2.91 4.55 8.72
N VAL A 87 -2.66 4.93 7.47
CA VAL A 87 -1.69 5.98 7.14
C VAL A 87 -2.11 7.32 7.75
N LEU A 88 -3.39 7.69 7.58
CA LEU A 88 -3.92 8.94 8.13
C LEU A 88 -3.80 9.00 9.65
N TRP A 89 -4.11 7.89 10.33
CA TRP A 89 -3.99 7.81 11.78
C TRP A 89 -2.54 7.86 12.24
N TRP A 90 -1.64 7.14 11.57
CA TRP A 90 -0.22 7.15 11.85
C TRP A 90 0.39 8.56 11.69
N VAL A 91 0.07 9.26 10.59
CA VAL A 91 0.51 10.66 10.36
C VAL A 91 -0.05 11.60 11.42
N THR A 92 -1.32 11.42 11.81
CA THR A 92 -1.96 12.25 12.84
C THR A 92 -1.24 12.10 14.18
N LEU A 93 -0.88 10.88 14.58
CA LEU A 93 -0.11 10.64 15.80
C LEU A 93 1.35 11.10 15.68
N TYR A 94 1.94 11.03 14.49
CA TYR A 94 3.29 11.54 14.24
C TYR A 94 3.35 13.06 14.40
N VAL A 95 2.49 13.78 13.67
CA VAL A 95 2.43 15.24 13.69
C VAL A 95 1.91 15.74 15.04
N GLY A 96 0.84 15.11 15.56
CA GLY A 96 0.28 15.47 16.87
C GLY A 96 1.28 15.25 18.01
N GLY A 97 2.07 14.18 17.97
CA GLY A 97 3.15 13.95 18.92
C GLY A 97 4.24 15.02 18.83
N GLY A 98 4.74 15.32 17.62
CA GLY A 98 5.79 16.31 17.43
C GLY A 98 5.35 17.72 17.84
N VAL A 99 4.17 18.15 17.40
CA VAL A 99 3.58 19.44 17.80
C VAL A 99 3.29 19.48 19.29
N GLY A 100 2.77 18.39 19.87
CA GLY A 100 2.50 18.29 21.30
C GLY A 100 3.76 18.42 22.15
N ILE A 101 4.86 17.75 21.75
CA ILE A 101 6.15 17.88 22.43
C ILE A 101 6.69 19.31 22.29
N TYR A 102 6.65 19.88 21.09
CA TYR A 102 7.11 21.25 20.85
C TYR A 102 6.34 22.26 21.73
N ALA A 103 5.02 22.17 21.74
CA ALA A 103 4.17 23.01 22.59
C ALA A 103 4.44 22.77 24.09
N ALA A 104 4.72 21.54 24.50
CA ALA A 104 5.07 21.22 25.88
C ALA A 104 6.45 21.77 26.30
N LEU A 105 7.41 21.84 25.36
CA LEU A 105 8.70 22.50 25.58
C LEU A 105 8.51 24.01 25.69
N GLU A 106 7.77 24.65 24.78
CA GLU A 106 7.50 26.09 24.85
C GLU A 106 6.70 26.50 26.10
N ALA A 107 5.76 25.66 26.53
CA ALA A 107 4.99 25.88 27.76
C ALA A 107 5.80 25.55 29.04
N GLY A 108 7.02 25.04 28.91
CA GLY A 108 7.90 24.68 30.02
C GLY A 108 7.47 23.45 30.83
N TYR A 109 6.55 22.63 30.30
CA TYR A 109 6.14 21.37 30.95
C TYR A 109 7.21 20.29 30.83
N VAL A 110 8.11 20.39 29.86
CA VAL A 110 9.20 19.44 29.62
C VAL A 110 10.52 20.22 29.60
N GLY A 111 11.54 19.74 30.32
CA GLY A 111 12.88 20.32 30.28
C GLY A 111 13.09 21.65 31.01
N GLY A 112 12.12 22.12 31.81
CA GLY A 112 12.28 23.30 32.67
C GLY A 112 12.10 24.65 31.98
N GLY A 113 11.59 24.69 30.73
CA GLY A 113 11.24 25.93 30.03
C GLY A 113 11.62 25.99 28.56
N ASP A 114 12.68 25.26 28.18
CA ASP A 114 13.33 25.35 26.86
C ASP A 114 14.33 24.17 26.71
N ALA A 115 14.58 23.74 25.48
CA ALA A 115 15.66 22.86 25.07
C ALA A 115 17.00 23.16 25.73
N ILE A 116 17.36 24.44 25.90
CA ILE A 116 18.59 24.87 26.59
C ILE A 116 18.60 24.39 28.05
N HIS A 117 17.48 24.56 28.76
CA HIS A 117 17.34 24.05 30.13
C HIS A 117 17.37 22.52 30.16
N LEU A 118 16.81 21.86 29.14
CA LEU A 118 16.86 20.40 29.01
C LEU A 118 18.31 19.93 28.81
N LEU A 119 19.07 20.58 27.93
CA LEU A 119 20.50 20.33 27.70
C LEU A 119 21.34 20.57 28.96
N GLN A 120 21.08 21.65 29.70
CA GLN A 120 21.75 21.94 30.97
C GLN A 120 21.41 20.90 32.04
N SER A 121 20.13 20.47 32.14
CA SER A 121 19.70 19.44 33.09
C SER A 121 20.33 18.08 32.82
N LEU A 122 20.68 17.80 31.57
CA LEU A 122 21.39 16.60 31.13
C LEU A 122 22.92 16.73 31.24
N GLY A 123 23.44 17.89 31.69
CA GLY A 123 24.88 18.14 31.84
C GLY A 123 25.63 18.26 30.50
N LEU A 124 24.94 18.60 29.41
CA LEU A 124 25.54 18.77 28.08
C LEU A 124 26.13 20.18 27.86
N ASP A 125 25.97 21.10 28.81
CA ASP A 125 26.48 22.47 28.74
C ASP A 125 28.03 22.54 28.73
N GLN A 126 28.69 21.50 29.26
CA GLN A 126 30.14 21.37 29.25
C GLN A 126 30.72 21.05 27.86
N TYR A 127 29.88 20.58 26.92
CA TYR A 127 30.30 20.20 25.56
C TYR A 127 29.82 21.18 24.49
N TYR A 128 28.75 21.93 24.76
CA TYR A 128 28.13 22.84 23.80
C TYR A 128 27.89 24.21 24.42
N ASP A 129 28.24 25.29 23.70
CA ASP A 129 27.95 26.65 24.13
C ASP A 129 26.45 26.96 23.96
N THR A 130 25.70 26.65 25.02
CA THR A 130 24.27 26.85 25.14
C THR A 130 23.83 28.31 24.95
N LYS A 131 24.73 29.29 25.07
CA LYS A 131 24.41 30.73 24.89
C LYS A 131 24.25 31.13 23.42
N THR A 132 24.76 30.32 22.50
CA THR A 132 24.67 30.58 21.06
C THR A 132 23.45 29.95 20.40
N ILE A 133 22.73 29.08 21.12
CA ILE A 133 21.58 28.35 20.60
C ILE A 133 20.35 29.25 20.67
N ASN A 134 19.64 29.39 19.55
CA ASN A 134 18.33 30.02 19.56
C ASN A 134 17.30 29.02 20.16
N PRO A 135 16.59 29.40 21.23
CA PRO A 135 15.70 28.51 21.97
C PRO A 135 14.53 27.99 21.12
N THR A 136 14.06 28.77 20.14
CA THR A 136 12.96 28.34 19.25
C THR A 136 13.39 27.17 18.37
N TYR A 137 14.55 27.29 17.72
CA TYR A 137 15.10 26.22 16.89
C TYR A 137 15.63 25.05 17.72
N GLY A 138 16.13 25.33 18.94
CA GLY A 138 16.50 24.30 19.91
C GLY A 138 15.30 23.45 20.33
N ASN A 139 14.18 24.08 20.68
CA ASN A 139 12.92 23.40 20.99
C ASN A 139 12.44 22.53 19.85
N ALA A 140 12.51 23.02 18.61
CA ALA A 140 12.15 22.24 17.43
C ALA A 140 13.05 21.00 17.26
N ALA A 141 14.38 21.16 17.42
CA ALA A 141 15.32 20.06 17.29
C ALA A 141 15.10 18.98 18.37
N VAL A 142 14.93 19.40 19.64
CA VAL A 142 14.65 18.48 20.74
C VAL A 142 13.28 17.80 20.56
N ALA A 143 12.27 18.54 20.10
CA ALA A 143 10.96 17.98 19.80
C ALA A 143 11.03 16.89 18.73
N ILE A 144 11.81 17.09 17.66
CA ILE A 144 12.02 16.07 16.62
C ILE A 144 12.67 14.82 17.24
N ILE A 145 13.76 14.99 17.99
CA ILE A 145 14.47 13.86 18.62
C ILE A 145 13.54 13.07 19.55
N LEU A 146 12.80 13.76 20.43
CA LEU A 146 11.83 13.14 21.32
C LEU A 146 10.69 12.46 20.53
N ASN A 147 10.28 13.04 19.41
CA ASN A 147 9.26 12.48 18.54
C ASN A 147 9.75 11.19 17.83
N GLU A 148 11.04 11.07 17.55
CA GLU A 148 11.64 9.81 17.07
C GLU A 148 11.72 8.75 18.18
N PHE A 149 12.02 9.13 19.43
CA PHE A 149 11.92 8.18 20.56
C PHE A 149 10.49 7.67 20.77
N LEU A 150 9.49 8.51 20.52
CA LEU A 150 8.09 8.08 20.54
C LEU A 150 7.75 7.08 19.43
N GLU A 151 8.55 6.94 18.37
CA GLU A 151 8.27 5.98 17.29
C GLU A 151 8.16 4.54 17.80
N ALA A 152 9.01 4.15 18.73
CA ALA A 152 9.02 2.81 19.34
C ALA A 152 7.69 2.46 20.03
N ILE A 153 6.99 3.46 20.56
CA ILE A 153 5.69 3.32 21.23
C ILE A 153 4.54 3.56 20.24
N ARG A 154 4.72 4.51 19.31
CA ARG A 154 3.72 4.93 18.33
C ARG A 154 3.30 3.78 17.44
N LEU A 155 4.25 2.99 16.93
CA LEU A 155 3.95 1.91 16.00
C LEU A 155 3.08 0.81 16.64
N PRO A 156 3.40 0.26 17.84
CA PRO A 156 2.49 -0.62 18.56
C PRO A 156 1.11 -0.01 18.85
N LEU A 157 1.07 1.28 19.24
CA LEU A 157 -0.18 1.96 19.56
C LEU A 157 -1.07 2.12 18.32
N VAL A 158 -0.50 2.49 17.19
CA VAL A 158 -1.21 2.58 15.90
C VAL A 158 -1.77 1.21 15.54
N ILE A 159 -0.98 0.14 15.62
CA ILE A 159 -1.44 -1.21 15.31
C ILE A 159 -2.64 -1.60 16.20
N ALA A 160 -2.56 -1.35 17.50
CA ALA A 160 -3.63 -1.66 18.44
C ALA A 160 -4.91 -0.84 18.18
N THR A 161 -4.77 0.41 17.76
CA THR A 161 -5.90 1.35 17.58
C THR A 161 -6.47 1.38 16.15
N THR A 162 -5.75 0.84 15.16
CA THR A 162 -6.17 0.82 13.75
C THR A 162 -7.54 0.17 13.51
N PRO A 163 -7.93 -0.94 14.16
CA PRO A 163 -9.25 -1.54 13.98
C PRO A 163 -10.40 -0.59 14.38
N MET A 164 -10.19 0.23 15.41
CA MET A 164 -11.17 1.23 15.85
C MET A 164 -11.32 2.33 14.80
N ILE A 165 -10.20 2.86 14.30
CA ILE A 165 -10.22 3.91 13.27
C ILE A 165 -10.85 3.41 11.98
N LYS A 166 -10.55 2.18 11.56
CA LYS A 166 -11.13 1.57 10.35
C LYS A 166 -12.65 1.50 10.42
N ARG A 167 -13.21 1.15 11.59
CA ARG A 167 -14.68 1.15 11.81
C ARG A 167 -15.28 2.54 11.66
N THR A 168 -14.64 3.57 12.21
CA THR A 168 -15.10 4.96 12.09
C THR A 168 -15.04 5.45 10.65
N PHE A 169 -13.98 5.09 9.92
CA PHE A 169 -13.81 5.45 8.51
C PHE A 169 -14.88 4.82 7.62
N GLN A 170 -15.21 3.55 7.85
CA GLN A 170 -16.27 2.85 7.11
C GLN A 170 -17.66 3.44 7.37
N LYS A 171 -17.97 3.81 8.62
CA LYS A 171 -19.23 4.47 8.96
C LYS A 171 -19.42 5.78 8.18
N LYS A 172 -18.39 6.64 8.15
CA LYS A 172 -18.42 7.89 7.39
C LYS A 172 -18.57 7.67 5.88
N ALA A 173 -17.97 6.61 5.33
CA ALA A 173 -18.09 6.28 3.91
C ALA A 173 -19.51 5.82 3.52
N VAL A 174 -20.25 5.20 4.44
CA VAL A 174 -21.65 4.81 4.23
C VAL A 174 -22.58 6.01 4.35
N GLU A 175 -22.32 6.93 5.28
CA GLU A 175 -23.11 8.15 5.50
C GLU A 175 -23.02 9.15 4.34
N ASN A 176 -21.88 9.20 3.64
CA ASN A 176 -21.66 10.10 2.50
C ASN A 176 -22.12 9.53 1.15
N LYS A 177 -22.88 8.42 1.14
CA LYS A 177 -23.30 7.71 -0.07
C LYS A 177 -24.81 7.66 -0.20
#